data_AF-A0A531KGR2-F1
#
_entry.id   AF-A0A531KGR2-F1
#
_cell.length_a   1.000
_cell.length_b   1.000
_cell.length_c   1.000
_cell.angle_alpha   90.00
_cell.angle_beta   90.00
_cell.angle_gamma   90.00
#
_symmetry.space_group_name_H-M   'P 1'
#
loop_
_entity.id
_entity.type
_entity.pdbx_description
1 polymer ?
#
loop_
_entity_poly.entity_id
_entity_poly.type
_entity_poly.pdbx_seq_one_letter_code
_entity_poly.pdbx_strand_id
1 'polypeptide(L)'
;NYLRNSIGKPDELNAGFNNISGLDQIQSITALDDETLQIVTKVPTRLAFDNYTMIVPEHIWKDISYADARGAFRNDPPLVGTGPMIVSEFQQGQFARLVPNPHFRTGQPKTAGMVFHFFNTADPIAQGLKSGALDYGISLTAAQWADLSDNPDIVVGEARVEQRDYLAFNTA
;
A
#
# COMPACT_ATOMS: atom_id res chain seq x y z
N ASN A 1 -11.12 -22.37 -6.76
CA ASN A 1 -9.68 -22.02 -6.82
C ASN A 1 -9.55 -20.56 -6.35
N TYR A 2 -9.57 -20.36 -5.03
CA TYR A 2 -9.69 -19.03 -4.41
C TYR A 2 -8.59 -18.08 -4.92
N LEU A 3 -7.35 -18.56 -5.05
CA LEU A 3 -6.21 -17.77 -5.52
C LEU A 3 -6.36 -17.18 -6.93
N ARG A 4 -7.10 -17.83 -7.84
CA ARG A 4 -7.45 -17.23 -9.14
C ARG A 4 -8.70 -16.37 -9.05
N ASN A 5 -9.64 -16.77 -8.19
CA ASN A 5 -10.88 -16.06 -7.92
C ASN A 5 -10.72 -14.92 -6.91
N SER A 6 -9.50 -14.59 -6.48
CA SER A 6 -9.14 -13.43 -5.64
C SER A 6 -8.39 -12.35 -6.41
N ILE A 7 -8.10 -12.57 -7.69
CA ILE A 7 -7.24 -11.74 -8.56
C ILE A 7 -8.03 -10.72 -9.42
N GLY A 8 -9.33 -10.58 -9.21
CA GLY A 8 -10.28 -9.75 -9.97
C GLY A 8 -10.71 -10.38 -11.28
N LYS A 9 -11.81 -9.88 -11.86
CA LYS A 9 -11.98 -9.90 -13.32
C LYS A 9 -11.32 -8.66 -13.95
N PRO A 10 -10.97 -8.70 -15.24
CA PRO A 10 -10.33 -7.57 -15.93
C PRO A 10 -11.04 -6.21 -15.84
N ASP A 11 -12.36 -6.22 -15.85
CA ASP A 11 -13.24 -5.06 -15.67
C ASP A 11 -13.33 -4.59 -14.21
N GLU A 12 -12.96 -5.47 -13.28
CA GLU A 12 -13.12 -5.31 -11.85
C GLU A 12 -11.83 -4.90 -11.11
N LEU A 13 -10.71 -4.53 -11.77
CA LEU A 13 -9.47 -4.24 -11.03
C LEU A 13 -8.50 -3.13 -11.52
N ASN A 14 -8.84 -2.26 -12.47
CA ASN A 14 -7.93 -1.15 -12.84
C ASN A 14 -8.22 0.15 -12.05
N ALA A 15 -7.55 0.36 -10.91
CA ALA A 15 -7.54 1.63 -10.19
C ALA A 15 -6.25 1.82 -9.36
N GLY A 16 -5.44 2.82 -9.72
CA GLY A 16 -4.17 3.11 -9.04
C GLY A 16 -3.14 1.99 -9.20
N PHE A 17 -2.53 1.56 -8.10
CA PHE A 17 -1.60 0.43 -8.06
C PHE A 17 -2.26 -0.93 -8.33
N ASN A 18 -3.59 -1.02 -8.19
CA ASN A 18 -4.31 -2.23 -8.56
C ASN A 18 -4.54 -2.19 -10.07
N ASN A 19 -3.92 -3.11 -10.79
CA ASN A 19 -4.14 -3.32 -12.20
C ASN A 19 -4.10 -4.83 -12.51
N ILE A 20 -4.82 -5.21 -13.55
CA ILE A 20 -4.87 -6.60 -14.03
C ILE A 20 -4.02 -6.82 -15.27
N SER A 21 -3.16 -5.85 -15.60
CA SER A 21 -2.34 -5.91 -16.80
C SER A 21 -1.44 -7.13 -16.77
N GLY A 22 -1.53 -7.91 -17.84
CA GLY A 22 -0.76 -9.14 -18.03
C GLY A 22 -1.32 -10.37 -17.30
N LEU A 23 -2.32 -10.23 -16.43
CA LEU A 23 -2.97 -11.41 -15.82
C LEU A 23 -3.75 -12.26 -16.83
N ASP A 24 -4.14 -11.68 -17.96
CA ASP A 24 -4.70 -12.40 -19.10
C ASP A 24 -3.73 -13.45 -19.68
N GLN A 25 -2.43 -13.29 -19.43
CA GLN A 25 -1.39 -14.26 -19.80
C GLN A 25 -1.33 -15.47 -18.87
N ILE A 26 -2.00 -15.43 -17.70
CA ILE A 26 -2.04 -16.55 -16.77
C ILE A 26 -3.05 -17.59 -17.26
N GLN A 27 -2.59 -18.84 -17.38
CA GLN A 27 -3.42 -20.00 -17.71
C GLN A 27 -4.07 -20.59 -16.46
N SER A 28 -3.27 -20.84 -15.41
CA SER A 28 -3.75 -21.38 -14.14
C SER A 28 -2.86 -20.99 -12.96
N ILE A 29 -3.46 -20.98 -11.78
CA ILE A 29 -2.78 -20.82 -10.48
C ILE A 29 -3.29 -21.95 -9.59
N THR A 30 -2.38 -22.69 -8.98
CA THR A 30 -2.70 -23.85 -8.14
C THR A 30 -1.77 -23.88 -6.94
N ALA A 31 -2.32 -23.90 -5.73
CA ALA A 31 -1.56 -24.31 -4.55
C ALA A 31 -1.36 -25.83 -4.63
N LEU A 32 -0.11 -26.28 -4.79
CA LEU A 32 0.21 -27.70 -4.84
C LEU A 32 0.26 -28.30 -3.43
N ASP A 33 0.66 -27.49 -2.45
CA ASP A 33 0.67 -27.75 -1.01
C ASP A 33 0.68 -26.40 -0.26
N ASP A 34 0.83 -26.44 1.07
CA ASP A 34 0.77 -25.27 1.95
C ASP A 34 1.88 -24.23 1.71
N GLU A 35 3.00 -24.65 1.09
CA GLU A 35 4.18 -23.80 0.88
C GLU A 35 4.53 -23.61 -0.61
N THR A 36 3.80 -24.26 -1.52
CA THR A 36 4.12 -24.28 -2.96
C THR A 36 2.97 -23.77 -3.81
N LEU A 37 3.23 -22.65 -4.50
CA LEU A 37 2.33 -22.08 -5.51
C LEU A 37 2.86 -22.33 -6.93
N GLN A 38 2.03 -22.95 -7.78
CA GLN A 38 2.30 -23.09 -9.21
C GLN A 38 1.50 -22.07 -10.02
N ILE A 39 2.19 -21.29 -10.85
CA ILE A 39 1.58 -20.37 -11.83
C ILE A 39 1.98 -20.87 -13.22
N VAL A 40 0.99 -21.18 -14.05
CA VAL A 40 1.18 -21.57 -15.46
C VAL A 40 0.75 -20.42 -16.33
N THR A 41 1.59 -20.02 -17.29
CA THR A 41 1.32 -18.95 -18.24
C THR A 41 1.05 -19.49 -19.63
N LYS A 42 0.22 -18.80 -20.40
CA LYS A 42 -0.14 -19.16 -21.78
C LYS A 42 1.04 -19.02 -22.75
N VAL A 43 1.95 -18.11 -22.43
CA VAL A 43 3.16 -17.80 -23.20
C VAL A 43 4.34 -17.59 -22.25
N PRO A 44 5.59 -17.75 -22.71
CA PRO A 44 6.75 -17.31 -21.95
C PRO A 44 6.62 -15.82 -21.60
N THR A 45 6.70 -15.49 -20.31
CA THR A 45 6.52 -14.12 -19.82
C THR A 45 7.34 -13.88 -18.55
N ARG A 46 7.67 -12.61 -18.29
CA ARG A 46 8.31 -12.17 -17.05
C ARG A 46 7.31 -11.68 -16.00
N LEU A 47 6.02 -11.78 -16.29
CA LEU A 47 4.92 -11.28 -15.47
C LEU A 47 5.08 -11.58 -13.97
N ALA A 48 5.43 -12.82 -13.61
CA ALA A 48 5.54 -13.24 -12.21
C ALA A 48 6.67 -12.52 -11.43
N PHE A 49 7.64 -11.94 -12.13
CA PHE A 49 8.75 -11.18 -11.54
C PHE A 49 8.51 -9.68 -11.61
N ASP A 50 7.88 -9.21 -12.68
CA ASP A 50 7.71 -7.79 -12.96
C ASP A 50 6.42 -7.23 -12.30
N ASN A 51 5.43 -8.08 -11.99
CA ASN A 51 4.22 -7.66 -11.25
C ASN A 51 4.38 -7.82 -9.74
N TYR A 52 4.24 -6.72 -9.03
CA TYR A 52 4.14 -6.71 -7.58
C TYR A 52 2.73 -7.12 -7.15
N THR A 53 2.56 -8.36 -6.69
CA THR A 53 1.27 -8.86 -6.19
C THR A 53 1.25 -8.82 -4.66
N MET A 54 0.33 -8.06 -4.09
CA MET A 54 0.10 -8.04 -2.64
C MET A 54 -0.76 -9.23 -2.23
N ILE A 55 -0.33 -9.96 -1.19
CA ILE A 55 -1.05 -11.12 -0.66
C ILE A 55 -1.98 -10.70 0.46
N VAL A 56 -3.20 -11.23 0.45
CA VAL A 56 -4.21 -11.00 1.49
C VAL A 56 -4.58 -12.31 2.20
N PRO A 57 -4.98 -12.29 3.48
CA PRO A 57 -5.31 -13.49 4.23
C PRO A 57 -6.63 -14.12 3.76
N GLU A 58 -6.59 -15.35 3.24
CA GLU A 58 -7.75 -16.07 2.71
C GLU A 58 -8.95 -16.09 3.68
N HIS A 59 -8.70 -16.37 4.96
CA HIS A 59 -9.76 -16.50 5.96
C HIS A 59 -10.56 -15.19 6.20
N ILE A 60 -10.04 -14.04 5.74
CA ILE A 60 -10.75 -12.75 5.77
C ILE A 60 -11.42 -12.47 4.43
N TRP A 61 -10.72 -12.76 3.32
CA TRP A 61 -11.09 -12.25 2.00
C TRP A 61 -11.82 -13.25 1.10
N LYS A 62 -11.95 -14.52 1.49
CA LYS A 62 -12.50 -15.57 0.61
C LYS A 62 -13.96 -15.42 0.21
N ASP A 63 -14.76 -14.86 1.11
CA ASP A 63 -16.19 -14.69 0.92
C ASP A 63 -16.54 -13.25 0.52
N ILE A 64 -15.53 -12.40 0.31
CA ILE A 64 -15.69 -11.00 -0.09
C ILE A 64 -15.65 -10.90 -1.61
N SER A 65 -16.73 -10.38 -2.20
CA SER A 65 -16.78 -10.14 -3.64
C SER A 65 -15.83 -8.99 -4.03
N TYR A 66 -15.39 -8.94 -5.29
CA TYR A 66 -14.54 -7.84 -5.76
C TYR A 66 -15.23 -6.47 -5.68
N ALA A 67 -16.54 -6.44 -5.94
CA ALA A 67 -17.32 -5.22 -5.84
C ALA A 67 -17.35 -4.72 -4.38
N ASP A 68 -17.53 -5.63 -3.42
CA ASP A 68 -17.52 -5.28 -2.00
C ASP A 68 -16.13 -4.87 -1.53
N ALA A 69 -15.09 -5.61 -1.94
CA ALA A 69 -13.69 -5.31 -1.65
C ALA A 69 -13.28 -3.88 -2.11
N ARG A 70 -13.89 -3.38 -3.19
CA ARG A 70 -13.68 -2.01 -3.71
C ARG A 70 -14.57 -0.96 -3.08
N GLY A 71 -15.67 -1.37 -2.46
CA GLY A 71 -16.74 -0.50 -2.03
C GLY A 71 -17.02 -0.62 -0.55
N ALA A 72 -17.99 -1.47 -0.23
CA ALA A 72 -18.62 -1.49 1.09
C ALA A 72 -17.83 -2.25 2.16
N PHE A 73 -16.94 -3.16 1.76
CA PHE A 73 -16.18 -3.97 2.72
C PHE A 73 -15.22 -3.07 3.51
N ARG A 74 -15.38 -3.11 4.83
CA ARG A 74 -14.44 -2.49 5.78
C ARG A 74 -13.63 -3.59 6.44
N ASN A 75 -12.32 -3.57 6.19
CA ASN A 75 -11.37 -4.40 6.92
C ASN A 75 -11.02 -3.65 8.21
N ASP A 76 -11.73 -3.96 9.31
CA ASP A 76 -11.58 -3.23 10.56
C ASP A 76 -10.31 -3.66 11.33
N PRO A 77 -9.61 -2.74 12.01
CA PRO A 77 -8.46 -3.07 12.84
C PRO A 77 -8.79 -3.99 14.03
N PRO A 78 -7.85 -4.82 14.50
CA PRO A 78 -6.48 -4.95 14.00
C PRO A 78 -6.40 -5.74 12.69
N LEU A 79 -5.71 -5.20 11.69
CA LEU A 79 -5.64 -5.84 10.38
C LEU A 79 -4.72 -7.07 10.40
N VAL A 80 -5.19 -8.18 9.84
CA VAL A 80 -4.36 -9.37 9.65
C VAL A 80 -3.45 -9.16 8.44
N GLY A 81 -2.14 -9.26 8.65
CA GLY A 81 -1.13 -9.09 7.60
C GLY A 81 0.23 -9.66 7.99
N THR A 82 1.14 -9.74 7.01
CA THR A 82 2.47 -10.35 7.15
C THR A 82 3.61 -9.34 7.22
N GLY A 83 3.29 -8.04 7.16
CA GLY A 83 4.25 -6.96 7.25
C GLY A 83 4.86 -6.78 8.65
N PRO A 84 5.90 -5.92 8.78
CA PRO A 84 6.54 -5.66 10.06
C PRO A 84 5.62 -4.94 11.05
N MET A 85 4.64 -4.19 10.56
CA MET A 85 3.73 -3.39 11.38
C MET A 85 2.28 -3.79 11.08
N ILE A 86 1.45 -3.85 12.11
CA ILE A 86 0.02 -4.14 12.03
C ILE A 86 -0.75 -2.85 12.32
N VAL A 87 -1.72 -2.51 11.46
CA VAL A 87 -2.66 -1.42 11.74
C VAL A 87 -3.57 -1.87 12.88
N SER A 88 -3.42 -1.25 14.05
CA SER A 88 -4.19 -1.54 15.27
C SER A 88 -5.40 -0.63 15.43
N GLU A 89 -5.38 0.55 14.80
CA GLU A 89 -6.45 1.54 14.85
C GLU A 89 -6.44 2.34 13.54
N PHE A 90 -7.62 2.68 13.04
CA PHE A 90 -7.76 3.44 11.82
C PHE A 90 -8.94 4.40 11.95
N GLN A 91 -8.67 5.69 11.78
CA GLN A 91 -9.68 6.72 11.73
C GLN A 91 -9.61 7.42 10.37
N GLN A 92 -10.64 7.17 9.55
CA GLN A 92 -10.71 7.65 8.18
C GLN A 92 -10.49 9.17 8.10
N GLY A 93 -9.56 9.59 7.23
CA GLY A 93 -9.22 11.00 7.03
C GLY A 93 -8.44 11.64 8.17
N GLN A 94 -8.08 10.88 9.22
CA GLN A 94 -7.33 11.41 10.36
C GLN A 94 -6.01 10.67 10.61
N PHE A 95 -6.06 9.38 10.93
CA PHE A 95 -4.83 8.63 11.21
C PHE A 95 -4.95 7.11 11.04
N ALA A 96 -3.79 6.46 10.95
CA ALA A 96 -3.63 5.02 11.17
C ALA A 96 -2.58 4.79 12.27
N ARG A 97 -2.91 4.02 13.30
CA ARG A 97 -1.97 3.57 14.34
C ARG A 97 -1.46 2.20 13.97
N LEU A 98 -0.14 2.03 14.05
CA LEU A 98 0.53 0.78 13.78
C LEU A 98 1.31 0.31 14.99
N VAL A 99 1.17 -0.99 15.28
CA VAL A 99 1.93 -1.69 16.33
C VAL A 99 2.88 -2.70 15.68
N PRO A 100 4.02 -3.02 16.31
CA PRO A 100 4.96 -4.01 15.78
C PRO A 100 4.32 -5.38 15.68
N ASN A 101 4.52 -6.07 14.56
CA ASN A 101 4.09 -7.45 14.39
C ASN A 101 5.05 -8.38 15.16
N PRO A 102 4.61 -9.04 16.26
CA PRO A 102 5.47 -9.94 17.02
C PRO A 102 5.88 -11.19 16.22
N HIS A 103 5.15 -11.51 15.16
CA HIS A 103 5.35 -12.67 14.30
C HIS A 103 5.98 -12.31 12.95
N PHE A 104 6.59 -11.12 12.82
CA PHE A 104 7.25 -10.76 11.57
C PHE A 104 8.39 -11.74 11.25
N ARG A 105 8.55 -12.09 9.97
CA ARG A 105 9.47 -13.13 9.48
C ARG A 105 10.94 -12.96 9.88
N THR A 106 11.36 -11.76 10.28
CA THR A 106 12.72 -11.47 10.77
C THR A 106 12.75 -11.17 12.27
N GLY A 107 11.71 -11.56 13.01
CA GLY A 107 11.48 -11.18 14.41
C GLY A 107 10.74 -9.85 14.57
N GLN A 108 10.23 -9.62 15.79
CA GLN A 108 9.50 -8.40 16.14
C GLN A 108 10.36 -7.15 15.86
N PRO A 109 9.84 -6.14 15.13
CA PRO A 109 10.54 -4.87 14.96
C PRO A 109 10.85 -4.20 16.30
N LYS A 110 12.03 -3.57 16.38
CA LYS A 110 12.47 -2.86 17.59
C LYS A 110 11.75 -1.53 17.81
N THR A 111 11.16 -0.96 16.77
CA THR A 111 10.35 0.25 16.86
C THR A 111 9.10 -0.04 17.68
N ALA A 112 8.67 0.89 18.52
CA ALA A 112 7.52 0.68 19.41
C ALA A 112 6.15 0.74 18.69
N GLY A 113 6.12 1.27 17.47
CA GLY A 113 4.89 1.64 16.77
C GLY A 113 5.11 2.88 15.92
N MET A 114 4.07 3.29 15.20
CA MET A 114 4.01 4.59 14.54
C MET A 114 2.55 5.01 14.35
N VAL A 115 2.30 6.31 14.25
CA VAL A 115 1.00 6.85 13.87
C VAL A 115 1.20 7.66 12.60
N PHE A 116 0.55 7.25 11.51
CA PHE A 116 0.47 8.07 10.32
C PHE A 116 -0.71 9.02 10.47
N HIS A 117 -0.44 10.32 10.55
CA HIS A 117 -1.46 11.35 10.46
C HIS A 117 -1.68 11.74 9.00
N PHE A 118 -2.94 11.89 8.60
CA PHE A 118 -3.32 12.26 7.26
C PHE A 118 -3.63 13.75 7.20
N PHE A 119 -2.89 14.47 6.35
CA PHE A 119 -3.09 15.89 6.13
C PHE A 119 -3.30 16.16 4.65
N ASN A 120 -4.21 17.09 4.34
CA ASN A 120 -4.52 17.48 2.97
C ASN A 120 -3.60 18.57 2.42
N THR A 121 -2.83 19.23 3.29
CA THR A 121 -1.89 20.29 2.95
C THR A 121 -0.61 20.09 3.75
N ALA A 122 0.47 20.69 3.27
CA ALA A 122 1.78 20.51 3.88
C ALA A 122 2.06 21.48 5.05
N ASP A 123 1.24 22.53 5.24
CA ASP A 123 1.38 23.46 6.36
C ASP A 123 1.28 22.79 7.74
N PRO A 124 0.27 21.95 8.04
CA PRO A 124 0.21 21.24 9.32
C PRO A 124 1.38 20.26 9.48
N ILE A 125 1.94 19.72 8.39
CA ILE A 125 3.13 18.86 8.45
C ILE A 125 4.33 19.69 8.91
N ALA A 126 4.59 20.83 8.27
CA ALA A 126 5.70 21.71 8.62
C ALA A 126 5.60 22.24 10.06
N GLN A 127 4.41 22.65 10.50
CA GLN A 127 4.19 23.08 11.89
C GLN A 127 4.34 21.93 12.89
N GLY A 128 3.86 20.73 12.54
CA GLY A 128 4.03 19.53 13.35
C GLY A 128 5.51 19.17 13.54
N LEU A 129 6.31 19.26 12.48
CA LEU A 129 7.77 19.06 12.53
C LEU A 129 8.44 20.12 13.42
N LYS A 130 8.12 21.41 13.23
CA LYS A 130 8.70 22.51 14.02
C LYS A 130 8.38 22.45 15.51
N SER A 131 7.18 21.98 15.85
CA SER A 131 6.75 21.84 17.25
C SER A 131 7.23 20.54 17.91
N GLY A 132 7.82 19.62 17.14
CA GLY A 132 8.17 18.28 17.61
C GLY A 132 6.95 17.35 17.80
N ALA A 133 5.77 17.74 17.32
CA ALA A 133 4.58 16.89 17.34
C ALA A 133 4.62 15.78 16.27
N LEU A 134 5.44 15.96 15.22
CA LEU A 134 5.71 14.96 14.19
C LEU A 134 7.22 14.71 14.10
N ASP A 135 7.61 13.44 14.01
CA ASP A 135 9.01 13.04 13.79
C ASP A 135 9.40 13.00 12.31
N TYR A 136 8.41 12.88 11.41
CA TYR A 136 8.63 12.70 9.98
C TYR A 136 7.47 13.26 9.15
N GLY A 137 7.79 13.84 7.99
CA GLY A 137 6.82 14.41 7.06
C GLY A 137 7.26 14.27 5.61
N ILE A 138 6.31 14.08 4.70
CA ILE A 138 6.54 13.97 3.25
C ILE A 138 5.64 14.96 2.49
N SER A 139 5.91 15.13 1.21
CA SER A 139 5.12 15.99 0.30
C SER A 139 5.13 17.47 0.69
N LEU A 140 6.27 17.96 1.18
CA LEU A 140 6.51 19.37 1.45
C LEU A 140 6.62 20.17 0.14
N THR A 141 6.15 21.41 0.18
CA THR A 141 6.35 22.38 -0.91
C THR A 141 7.77 22.96 -0.87
N ALA A 142 8.21 23.58 -1.97
CA ALA A 142 9.48 24.30 -2.00
C ALA A 142 9.57 25.43 -0.95
N ALA A 143 8.44 26.06 -0.61
CA ALA A 143 8.40 27.09 0.42
C ALA A 143 8.63 26.49 1.82
N GLN A 144 7.95 25.39 2.16
CA GLN A 144 8.16 24.71 3.44
C GLN A 144 9.54 24.05 3.52
N TRP A 145 10.09 23.57 2.40
CA TRP A 145 11.47 23.12 2.35
C TRP A 145 12.41 24.23 2.83
N ALA A 146 12.32 25.42 2.22
CA ALA A 146 13.20 26.54 2.55
C ALA A 146 13.05 26.93 4.03
N ASP A 147 11.80 27.04 4.49
CA ASP A 147 11.45 27.40 5.87
C ASP A 147 11.92 26.36 6.92
N LEU A 148 11.84 25.06 6.61
CA LEU A 148 12.31 24.00 7.52
C LEU A 148 13.83 23.84 7.50
N SER A 149 14.50 24.20 6.39
CA SER A 149 15.96 24.11 6.26
C SER A 149 16.70 25.10 7.17
N ASP A 150 16.03 26.17 7.62
CA ASP A 150 16.59 27.13 8.57
C ASP A 150 16.63 26.60 10.02
N ASN A 151 15.94 25.49 10.30
CA ASN A 151 15.94 24.86 11.62
C ASN A 151 17.07 23.81 11.74
N PRO A 152 18.07 24.00 12.63
CA PRO A 152 19.21 23.07 12.75
C PRO A 152 18.82 21.68 13.29
N ASP A 153 17.65 21.53 13.91
CA ASP A 153 17.16 20.26 14.45
C ASP A 153 16.40 19.43 13.40
N ILE A 154 16.17 19.97 12.19
CA ILE A 154 15.39 19.32 11.13
C ILE A 154 16.28 19.06 9.92
N VAL A 155 16.29 17.80 9.47
CA VAL A 155 16.95 17.41 8.21
C VAL A 155 15.90 17.33 7.11
N VAL A 156 16.09 18.13 6.06
CA VAL A 156 15.24 18.10 4.86
C VAL A 156 15.99 17.41 3.73
N GLY A 157 15.33 16.46 3.04
CA GLY A 157 15.93 15.65 1.99
C GLY A 157 15.08 15.59 0.73
N GLU A 158 15.72 15.69 -0.44
CA GLU A 158 15.06 15.66 -1.74
C GLU A 158 15.22 14.28 -2.37
N ALA A 159 14.15 13.75 -2.96
CA ALA A 159 14.17 12.52 -3.72
C ALA A 159 13.41 12.70 -5.03
N ARG A 160 14.02 12.25 -6.13
CA ARG A 160 13.35 12.19 -7.42
C ARG A 160 12.22 11.15 -7.36
N VAL A 161 11.01 11.58 -7.72
CA VAL A 161 9.86 10.68 -7.89
C VAL A 161 9.60 10.43 -9.38
N GLU A 162 8.99 9.30 -9.71
CA GLU A 162 8.57 8.99 -11.09
C GLU A 162 7.23 9.64 -11.47
N GLN A 163 6.94 10.82 -10.92
CA GLN A 163 5.71 11.53 -11.23
C GLN A 163 5.73 12.00 -12.70
N ARG A 164 4.62 11.74 -13.40
CA ARG A 164 4.38 12.21 -14.76
C ARG A 164 3.04 12.91 -14.81
N ASP A 165 3.05 14.17 -15.17
CA ASP A 165 1.85 14.95 -15.40
C ASP A 165 1.55 14.98 -16.91
N TYR A 166 0.33 14.63 -17.29
CA TYR A 166 -0.09 14.59 -18.70
C TYR A 166 -1.53 15.08 -18.86
N LEU A 167 -1.80 15.73 -19.98
CA LEU A 167 -3.17 16.03 -20.44
C LEU A 167 -3.65 14.86 -21.29
N ALA A 168 -4.62 14.11 -20.80
CA ALA A 168 -5.25 13.04 -21.56
C ALA A 168 -6.40 13.60 -22.42
N PHE A 169 -6.29 13.47 -23.74
CA PHE A 169 -7.38 13.81 -24.65
C PHE A 169 -8.35 12.65 -24.77
N ASN A 170 -9.65 12.93 -24.67
CA ASN A 170 -10.69 11.96 -24.98
C ASN A 170 -10.83 11.89 -26.51
N THR A 171 -10.31 10.83 -27.12
CA THR A 171 -10.24 10.67 -28.59
C THR A 171 -11.35 9.77 -29.14
N ALA A 172 -12.57 9.88 -28.58
CA ALA A 172 -13.74 9.18 -29.09
C ALA A 172 -14.08 9.57 -30.55
#